data_AF-A0A7I7LCS0-F1
#
_entry.id   AF-A0A7I7LCS0-F1
#
_cell.length_a   1.000
_cell.length_b   1.000
_cell.length_c   1.000
_cell.angle_alpha   90.00
_cell.angle_beta   90.00
_cell.angle_gamma   90.00
#
_symmetry.space_group_name_H-M   'P 1'
#
loop_
_entity.id
_entity.type
_entity.pdbx_description
1 polymer ?
#
loop_
_entity_poly.entity_id
_entity_poly.type
_entity_poly.pdbx_seq_one_letter_code
_entity_poly.pdbx_strand_id
1 'polypeptide(L)'
;MAGGGVDFVEHCAKELPIRTLSDMVGIPEADRERVAHAADALVSWADPRYLNGREPLAVLFENQMYLHQVAASLAAERRDRPGDDLFSALVNAEVDGDRLADADVAAFFVLLAVAGNDTTRQTISHGLKALTDFPGEKAWLLADFGTRIGTAVEELVRWATPVMTFRRTAAADFELGGQLIRVGEKVVMFYASGNWDEDAFCHPERLDLSRSPNPHVGFGGGGVHFCLGAHLARAQLRAIFGELLVQLPDIQAGDPVYVPGNFVHAIRSMPCTF
;
A
#
# COMPACT_ATOMS: atom_id res chain seq x y z
N MET A 1 25.69 -8.82 -1.33
CA MET A 1 25.43 -10.27 -1.34
C MET A 1 25.04 -10.66 0.09
N ALA A 2 23.79 -10.40 0.49
CA ALA A 2 23.28 -10.92 1.75
C ALA A 2 22.88 -12.39 1.50
N GLY A 3 23.49 -13.34 2.22
CA GLY A 3 23.15 -14.75 2.14
C GLY A 3 21.81 -15.05 2.82
N GLY A 4 21.19 -16.18 2.48
CA GLY A 4 19.86 -16.57 2.99
C GLY A 4 19.67 -16.35 4.50
N GLY A 5 18.46 -15.95 4.88
CA GLY A 5 18.08 -15.57 6.25
C GLY A 5 17.94 -14.06 6.49
N VAL A 6 18.10 -13.23 5.45
CA VAL A 6 17.88 -11.78 5.52
C VAL A 6 16.38 -11.43 5.55
N ASP A 7 16.00 -10.31 6.16
CA ASP A 7 14.61 -9.84 6.15
C ASP A 7 14.20 -9.28 4.78
N PHE A 8 13.25 -9.96 4.14
CA PHE A 8 12.71 -9.57 2.85
C PHE A 8 11.98 -8.22 2.90
N VAL A 9 11.35 -7.89 4.03
CA VAL A 9 10.58 -6.66 4.15
C VAL A 9 11.52 -5.46 4.10
N GLU A 10 12.55 -5.46 4.94
CA GLU A 10 13.57 -4.42 5.03
C GLU A 10 14.42 -4.30 3.76
N HIS A 11 14.85 -5.41 3.17
CA HIS A 11 15.83 -5.37 2.08
C HIS A 11 15.23 -5.43 0.68
N CYS A 12 13.91 -5.58 0.54
CA CYS A 12 13.24 -5.62 -0.75
C CYS A 12 11.87 -4.93 -0.75
N ALA A 13 10.92 -5.42 0.04
CA ALA A 13 9.52 -5.02 -0.10
C ALA A 13 9.28 -3.52 0.15
N LYS A 14 10.04 -2.90 1.06
CA LYS A 14 9.93 -1.46 1.35
C LYS A 14 10.68 -0.57 0.36
N GLU A 15 11.69 -1.09 -0.36
CA GLU A 15 12.64 -0.29 -1.13
C GLU A 15 12.03 0.29 -2.41
N LEU A 16 11.32 -0.54 -3.19
CA LEU A 16 10.75 -0.09 -4.46
C LEU A 16 9.66 0.99 -4.26
N PRO A 17 8.71 0.85 -3.31
CA PRO A 17 7.68 1.85 -3.12
C PRO A 17 8.23 3.21 -2.68
N ILE A 18 9.15 3.26 -1.70
CA ILE A 18 9.71 4.55 -1.26
C ILE A 18 10.52 5.23 -2.35
N ARG A 19 11.34 4.49 -3.10
CA ARG A 19 12.13 5.07 -4.21
C ARG A 19 11.20 5.65 -5.28
N THR A 20 10.20 4.87 -5.70
CA THR A 20 9.21 5.30 -6.70
C THR A 20 8.46 6.55 -6.24
N LEU A 21 7.95 6.56 -5.01
CA LEU A 21 7.22 7.70 -4.45
C LEU A 21 8.12 8.93 -4.37
N SER A 22 9.33 8.77 -3.85
CA SER A 22 10.29 9.85 -3.65
C SER A 22 10.73 10.48 -4.97
N ASP A 23 10.95 9.68 -6.01
CA ASP A 23 11.28 10.17 -7.35
C ASP A 23 10.11 10.95 -7.97
N MET A 24 8.86 10.50 -7.78
CA MET A 24 7.68 11.19 -8.31
C MET A 24 7.35 12.50 -7.57
N VAL A 25 7.53 12.53 -6.25
CA VAL A 25 7.22 13.69 -5.39
C VAL A 25 8.39 14.67 -5.34
N GLY A 26 9.61 14.21 -5.62
CA GLY A 26 10.82 15.03 -5.52
C GLY A 26 11.40 15.09 -4.10
N ILE A 27 11.20 14.05 -3.29
CA ILE A 27 11.73 13.97 -1.91
C ILE A 27 13.25 13.81 -1.97
N PRO A 28 14.02 14.67 -1.26
CA PRO A 28 15.47 14.56 -1.17
C PRO A 28 15.93 13.20 -0.66
N GLU A 29 17.03 12.66 -1.21
CA GLU A 29 17.57 11.34 -0.84
C GLU A 29 17.77 11.18 0.68
N ALA A 30 18.25 12.23 1.35
CA ALA A 30 18.51 12.25 2.79
C ALA A 30 17.25 12.06 3.66
N ASP A 31 16.06 12.33 3.13
CA ASP A 31 14.79 12.22 3.86
C ASP A 31 14.01 10.94 3.54
N ARG A 32 14.35 10.19 2.48
CA ARG A 32 13.55 9.06 1.99
C ARG A 32 13.29 8.00 3.05
N GLU A 33 14.34 7.53 3.73
CA GLU A 33 14.19 6.50 4.76
C GLU A 33 13.34 6.97 5.94
N ARG A 34 13.53 8.22 6.36
CA ARG A 34 12.78 8.80 7.48
C ARG A 34 11.32 9.04 7.11
N VAL A 35 11.03 9.44 5.87
CA VAL A 35 9.67 9.55 5.34
C VAL A 35 9.01 8.17 5.30
N ALA A 36 9.70 7.13 4.84
CA ALA A 36 9.18 5.77 4.86
C ALA A 36 8.87 5.28 6.27
N HIS A 37 9.79 5.50 7.21
CA HIS A 37 9.59 5.15 8.62
C HIS A 37 8.39 5.89 9.22
N ALA A 38 8.29 7.20 8.96
CA ALA A 38 7.20 8.01 9.47
C ALA A 38 5.85 7.59 8.87
N ALA A 39 5.79 7.24 7.58
CA ALA A 39 4.59 6.70 6.95
C ALA A 39 4.12 5.39 7.61
N ASP A 40 5.03 4.41 7.79
CA ASP A 40 4.74 3.12 8.46
C ASP A 40 4.26 3.32 9.91
N ALA A 41 4.77 4.36 10.59
CA ALA A 41 4.33 4.73 11.93
C ALA A 41 2.84 5.06 11.98
N LEU A 42 2.33 5.75 10.95
CA LEU A 42 0.95 6.26 10.90
C LEU A 42 -0.10 5.16 10.73
N VAL A 43 0.31 3.94 10.40
CA VAL A 43 -0.59 2.77 10.32
C VAL A 43 -0.27 1.69 11.35
N SER A 44 0.78 1.87 12.15
CA SER A 44 1.25 0.91 13.15
C SER A 44 0.78 1.23 14.58
N TRP A 45 -0.26 2.06 14.75
CA TRP A 45 -0.70 2.56 16.06
C TRP A 45 -1.19 1.47 17.04
N ALA A 46 -1.50 0.28 16.53
CA ALA A 46 -1.97 -0.86 17.33
C ALA A 46 -0.87 -1.89 17.58
N ASP A 47 0.36 -1.67 17.09
CA ASP A 47 1.48 -2.63 17.20
C ASP A 47 2.32 -2.39 18.46
N PRO A 48 2.25 -3.26 19.49
CA PRO A 48 3.04 -3.10 20.70
C PRO A 48 4.55 -3.17 20.45
N ARG A 49 4.99 -3.90 19.40
CA ARG A 49 6.42 -4.01 19.05
C ARG A 49 6.92 -2.71 18.44
N TYR A 50 6.11 -2.05 17.61
CA TYR A 50 6.43 -0.74 17.05
C TYR A 50 6.44 0.34 18.13
N LEU A 51 5.41 0.36 18.97
CA LEU A 51 5.27 1.35 20.02
C LEU A 51 6.35 1.20 21.10
N ASN A 52 6.76 -0.04 21.42
CA ASN A 52 7.77 -0.32 22.43
C ASN A 52 7.49 0.40 23.76
N GLY A 53 6.22 0.34 24.22
CA GLY A 53 5.75 0.99 25.44
C GLY A 53 5.40 2.48 25.33
N ARG A 54 5.62 3.12 24.16
CA ARG A 54 5.21 4.51 23.91
C ARG A 54 3.70 4.63 23.73
N GLU A 55 3.15 5.79 24.08
CA GLU A 55 1.74 6.11 23.88
C GLU A 55 1.45 6.34 22.37
N PRO A 56 0.42 5.68 21.79
CA PRO A 56 0.17 5.74 20.35
C PRO A 56 -0.04 7.14 19.77
N LEU A 57 -0.82 8.01 20.43
CA LEU A 57 -1.12 9.35 19.92
C LEU A 57 0.13 10.22 19.87
N ALA A 58 1.03 10.11 20.85
CA ALA A 58 2.32 10.80 20.84
C ALA A 58 3.20 10.36 19.66
N VAL A 59 3.28 9.05 19.38
CA VAL A 59 4.05 8.51 18.24
C VAL A 59 3.44 8.97 16.91
N LEU A 60 2.11 8.94 16.79
CA LEU A 60 1.42 9.44 15.59
C LEU A 60 1.71 10.92 15.36
N PHE A 61 1.59 11.75 16.41
CA PHE A 61 1.85 13.17 16.33
C PHE A 61 3.29 13.48 15.94
N GLU A 62 4.28 12.82 16.56
CA GLU A 62 5.70 12.98 16.24
C GLU A 62 5.99 12.73 14.75
N ASN A 63 5.48 11.62 14.20
CA ASN A 63 5.73 11.24 12.81
C ASN A 63 4.94 12.12 11.82
N GLN A 64 3.71 12.54 12.18
CA GLN A 64 2.96 13.53 11.39
C GLN A 64 3.68 14.88 11.35
N MET A 65 4.20 15.35 12.48
CA MET A 65 4.97 16.59 12.53
C MET A 65 6.21 16.53 11.63
N TYR A 66 6.94 15.42 11.64
CA TYR A 66 8.10 15.25 10.75
C TYR A 66 7.68 15.33 9.28
N LEU A 67 6.63 14.61 8.87
CA LEU A 67 6.14 14.66 7.48
C LEU A 67 5.66 16.06 7.08
N HIS A 68 5.02 16.80 8.00
CA HIS A 68 4.63 18.19 7.77
C HIS A 68 5.85 19.12 7.59
N GLN A 69 6.93 18.90 8.33
CA GLN A 69 8.17 19.67 8.18
C GLN A 69 8.84 19.45 6.81
N VAL A 70 8.88 18.18 6.37
CA VAL A 70 9.38 17.83 5.03
C VAL A 70 8.49 18.48 3.97
N ALA A 71 7.17 18.36 4.09
CA ALA A 71 6.21 18.94 3.17
C ALA A 71 6.35 20.47 3.06
N ALA A 72 6.46 21.17 4.19
CA ALA A 72 6.61 22.62 4.22
C ALA A 72 7.92 23.07 3.55
N SER A 73 9.02 22.38 3.84
CA SER A 73 10.33 22.69 3.27
C SER A 73 10.35 22.47 1.75
N LEU A 74 9.80 21.33 1.30
CA LEU A 74 9.70 20.98 -0.11
C LEU A 74 8.74 21.92 -0.85
N ALA A 75 7.65 22.36 -0.20
CA ALA A 75 6.69 23.27 -0.80
C ALA A 75 7.29 24.66 -1.03
N ALA A 76 8.04 25.18 -0.06
CA ALA A 76 8.79 26.42 -0.24
C ALA A 76 9.79 26.31 -1.40
N GLU A 77 10.57 25.23 -1.45
CA GLU A 77 11.53 25.00 -2.54
C GLU A 77 10.85 24.95 -3.92
N ARG A 78 9.73 24.23 -4.05
CA ARG A 78 9.03 24.05 -5.32
C ARG A 78 8.17 25.24 -5.75
N ARG A 79 7.84 26.15 -4.84
CA ARG A 79 7.23 27.45 -5.19
C ARG A 79 8.29 28.41 -5.74
N ASP A 80 9.49 28.40 -5.16
CA ASP A 80 10.60 29.26 -5.61
C ASP A 80 11.21 28.75 -6.93
N ARG A 81 11.38 27.43 -7.05
CA ARG A 81 11.96 26.78 -8.24
C ARG A 81 11.17 25.52 -8.58
N PRO A 82 10.08 25.64 -9.35
CA PRO A 82 9.28 24.48 -9.76
C PRO A 82 10.10 23.53 -10.62
N GLY A 83 9.92 22.23 -10.40
CA GLY A 83 10.44 21.15 -11.24
C GLY A 83 9.31 20.38 -11.94
N ASP A 84 9.67 19.28 -12.59
CA ASP A 84 8.74 18.39 -13.30
C ASP A 84 8.21 17.25 -12.39
N ASP A 85 8.08 17.51 -11.09
CA ASP A 85 7.59 16.54 -10.10
C ASP A 85 6.14 16.83 -9.65
N LEU A 86 5.50 15.82 -9.05
CA LEU A 86 4.11 15.89 -8.60
C LEU A 86 3.91 17.02 -7.59
N PHE A 87 4.89 17.21 -6.69
CA PHE A 87 4.77 18.21 -5.63
C PHE A 87 4.86 19.63 -6.16
N SER A 88 5.67 19.86 -7.20
CA SER A 88 5.72 21.13 -7.94
C SER A 88 4.36 21.46 -8.56
N ALA A 89 3.69 20.48 -9.16
CA ALA A 89 2.35 20.68 -9.69
C ALA A 89 1.35 20.99 -8.57
N LEU A 90 1.42 20.29 -7.43
CA LEU A 90 0.51 20.50 -6.29
C LEU A 90 0.62 21.91 -5.69
N VAL A 91 1.83 22.38 -5.40
CA VAL A 91 2.04 23.64 -4.66
C VAL A 91 1.88 24.89 -5.54
N ASN A 92 1.88 24.69 -6.86
CA ASN A 92 1.65 25.72 -7.86
C ASN A 92 0.26 25.64 -8.52
N ALA A 93 -0.54 24.64 -8.19
CA ALA A 93 -1.91 24.55 -8.67
C ALA A 93 -2.77 25.66 -8.06
N GLU A 94 -3.69 26.18 -8.86
CA GLU A 94 -4.77 27.06 -8.43
C GLU A 94 -6.08 26.27 -8.41
N VAL A 95 -6.77 26.30 -7.27
CA VAL A 95 -8.08 25.69 -7.05
C VAL A 95 -9.00 26.82 -6.59
N ASP A 96 -10.13 26.99 -7.28
CA ASP A 96 -11.08 28.08 -7.03
C ASP A 96 -10.45 29.50 -7.08
N GLY A 97 -9.37 29.65 -7.86
CA GLY A 97 -8.68 30.92 -8.08
C GLY A 97 -7.61 31.26 -7.05
N ASP A 98 -7.29 30.36 -6.12
CA ASP A 98 -6.20 30.53 -5.16
C ASP A 98 -5.34 29.26 -5.06
N ARG A 99 -4.13 29.40 -4.53
CA ARG A 99 -3.25 28.25 -4.24
C ARG A 99 -3.76 27.49 -3.03
N LEU A 100 -3.43 26.20 -2.98
CA LEU A 100 -3.70 25.39 -1.79
C LEU A 100 -2.99 25.97 -0.56
N ALA A 101 -3.71 25.99 0.57
CA ALA A 101 -3.12 26.38 1.84
C ALA A 101 -2.06 25.37 2.27
N ASP A 102 -1.08 25.81 3.06
CA ASP A 102 0.02 24.94 3.51
C ASP A 102 -0.48 23.71 4.29
N ALA A 103 -1.61 23.83 4.99
CA ALA A 103 -2.24 22.72 5.68
C ALA A 103 -2.76 21.64 4.71
N ASP A 104 -3.35 22.05 3.57
CA ASP A 104 -3.87 21.13 2.55
C ASP A 104 -2.71 20.43 1.83
N VAL A 105 -1.65 21.18 1.51
CA VAL A 105 -0.42 20.66 0.91
C VAL A 105 0.22 19.61 1.82
N ALA A 106 0.39 19.92 3.11
CA ALA A 106 0.99 18.99 4.07
C ALA A 106 0.11 17.75 4.29
N ALA A 107 -1.22 17.90 4.40
CA ALA A 107 -2.13 16.78 4.52
C ALA A 107 -2.07 15.85 3.29
N PHE A 108 -2.00 16.42 2.08
CA PHE A 108 -1.87 15.64 0.86
C PHE A 108 -0.50 14.95 0.75
N PHE A 109 0.58 15.60 1.19
CA PHE A 109 1.90 14.95 1.29
C PHE A 109 1.86 13.72 2.19
N VAL A 110 1.26 13.84 3.38
CA VAL A 110 1.09 12.71 4.31
C VAL A 110 0.27 11.59 3.68
N LEU A 111 -0.84 11.93 3.00
CA LEU A 111 -1.66 10.96 2.27
C LEU A 111 -0.84 10.19 1.23
N LEU A 112 -0.04 10.89 0.41
CA LEU A 112 0.81 10.26 -0.60
C LEU A 112 1.92 9.41 0.02
N ALA A 113 2.54 9.88 1.10
CA ALA A 113 3.60 9.16 1.79
C ALA A 113 3.11 7.82 2.38
N VAL A 114 1.93 7.81 3.01
CA VAL A 114 1.33 6.59 3.57
C VAL A 114 0.80 5.68 2.45
N ALA A 115 -0.06 6.21 1.58
CA ALA A 115 -0.71 5.41 0.54
C ALA A 115 0.24 4.93 -0.56
N GLY A 116 1.29 5.68 -0.87
CA GLY A 116 2.27 5.32 -1.89
C GLY A 116 3.28 4.26 -1.45
N ASN A 117 3.40 4.03 -0.13
CA ASN A 117 4.48 3.23 0.43
C ASN A 117 3.94 1.93 1.07
N ASP A 118 3.04 2.05 2.04
CA ASP A 118 2.65 0.91 2.88
C ASP A 118 1.92 -0.17 2.09
N THR A 119 0.96 0.21 1.23
CA THR A 119 0.09 -0.77 0.55
C THR A 119 0.86 -1.66 -0.42
N THR A 120 1.79 -1.07 -1.19
CA THR A 120 2.57 -1.83 -2.18
C THR A 120 3.60 -2.71 -1.47
N ARG A 121 4.27 -2.19 -0.43
CA ARG A 121 5.17 -2.98 0.43
C ARG A 121 4.48 -4.23 0.95
N GLN A 122 3.29 -4.08 1.55
CA GLN A 122 2.57 -5.24 2.09
C GLN A 122 2.18 -6.22 1.00
N THR A 123 1.74 -5.74 -0.17
CA THR A 123 1.38 -6.62 -1.30
C THR A 123 2.59 -7.42 -1.80
N ILE A 124 3.78 -6.82 -1.85
CA ILE A 124 5.02 -7.52 -2.21
C ILE A 124 5.34 -8.61 -1.19
N SER A 125 5.29 -8.30 0.11
CA SER A 125 5.55 -9.27 1.19
C SER A 125 4.55 -10.43 1.18
N HIS A 126 3.25 -10.14 1.13
CA HIS A 126 2.20 -11.17 1.03
C HIS A 126 2.35 -12.00 -0.25
N GLY A 127 2.71 -11.36 -1.36
CA GLY A 127 2.86 -12.06 -2.63
C GLY A 127 4.04 -13.04 -2.64
N LEU A 128 5.19 -12.69 -2.06
CA LEU A 128 6.28 -13.66 -1.93
C LEU A 128 5.87 -14.85 -1.04
N LYS A 129 5.16 -14.59 0.06
CA LYS A 129 4.62 -15.66 0.92
C LYS A 129 3.65 -16.56 0.16
N ALA A 130 2.73 -15.98 -0.60
CA ALA A 130 1.78 -16.72 -1.42
C ALA A 130 2.47 -17.58 -2.49
N LEU A 131 3.46 -17.05 -3.21
CA LEU A 131 4.24 -17.81 -4.18
C LEU A 131 5.08 -18.94 -3.55
N THR A 132 5.41 -18.81 -2.27
CA THR A 132 6.08 -19.87 -1.49
C THR A 132 5.10 -20.97 -1.08
N ASP A 133 3.91 -20.60 -0.62
CA ASP A 133 2.85 -21.53 -0.20
C ASP A 133 2.22 -22.29 -1.38
N PHE A 134 2.21 -21.67 -2.56
CA PHE A 134 1.62 -22.20 -3.78
C PHE A 134 2.68 -22.31 -4.89
N PRO A 135 3.66 -23.25 -4.78
CA PRO A 135 4.74 -23.37 -5.75
C PRO A 135 4.25 -23.71 -7.17
N GLY A 136 3.07 -24.36 -7.29
CA GLY A 136 2.43 -24.61 -8.58
C GLY A 136 2.01 -23.32 -9.31
N GLU A 137 1.49 -22.33 -8.57
CA GLU A 137 1.14 -21.02 -9.11
C GLU A 137 2.40 -20.24 -9.52
N LYS A 138 3.47 -20.30 -8.72
CA LYS A 138 4.78 -19.72 -9.07
C LYS A 138 5.33 -20.32 -10.37
N ALA A 139 5.29 -21.65 -10.51
CA ALA A 139 5.73 -22.33 -11.73
C ALA A 139 4.86 -21.98 -12.94
N TRP A 140 3.53 -21.88 -12.75
CA TRP A 140 2.61 -21.43 -13.78
C TRP A 140 2.94 -20.01 -14.23
N LEU A 141 3.17 -19.07 -13.32
CA LEU A 141 3.54 -17.69 -13.68
C LEU A 141 4.87 -17.65 -14.45
N LEU A 142 5.89 -18.36 -13.97
CA LEU A 142 7.22 -18.41 -14.57
C LEU A 142 7.22 -18.95 -16.00
N ALA A 143 6.38 -19.95 -16.29
CA ALA A 143 6.34 -20.58 -17.60
C ALA A 143 5.88 -19.64 -18.74
N ASP A 144 5.19 -18.54 -18.44
CA ASP A 144 4.85 -17.50 -19.41
C ASP A 144 4.60 -16.14 -18.73
N PHE A 145 5.64 -15.61 -18.10
CA PHE A 145 5.55 -14.39 -17.27
C PHE A 145 4.95 -13.21 -18.04
N GLY A 146 5.36 -13.02 -19.31
CA GLY A 146 4.95 -11.89 -20.13
C GLY A 146 3.44 -11.80 -20.35
N THR A 147 2.76 -12.93 -20.53
CA THR A 147 1.29 -12.95 -20.73
C THR A 147 0.52 -13.11 -19.42
N ARG A 148 1.11 -13.76 -18.41
CA ARG A 148 0.43 -14.16 -17.15
C ARG A 148 0.54 -13.14 -16.03
N ILE A 149 1.51 -12.23 -16.08
CA ILE A 149 1.74 -11.29 -14.97
C ILE A 149 0.56 -10.33 -14.73
N GLY A 150 -0.26 -10.05 -15.75
CA GLY A 150 -1.44 -9.19 -15.62
C GLY A 150 -2.44 -9.70 -14.59
N THR A 151 -2.93 -10.93 -14.78
CA THR A 151 -3.90 -11.58 -13.87
C THR A 151 -3.24 -11.93 -12.53
N ALA A 152 -1.97 -12.34 -12.55
CA ALA A 152 -1.23 -12.66 -11.34
C ALA A 152 -1.15 -11.46 -10.39
N VAL A 153 -0.85 -10.26 -10.91
CA VAL A 153 -0.81 -9.04 -10.09
C VAL A 153 -2.17 -8.74 -9.45
N GLU A 154 -3.28 -8.85 -10.19
CA GLU A 154 -4.61 -8.63 -9.61
C GLU A 154 -4.94 -9.66 -8.52
N GLU A 155 -4.59 -10.93 -8.73
CA GLU A 155 -4.79 -11.98 -7.72
C GLU A 155 -3.91 -11.74 -6.49
N LEU A 156 -2.66 -11.31 -6.65
CA LEU A 156 -1.79 -10.98 -5.51
C LEU A 156 -2.34 -9.78 -4.72
N VAL A 157 -2.96 -8.79 -5.38
CA VAL A 157 -3.64 -7.67 -4.70
C VAL A 157 -4.90 -8.17 -3.96
N ARG A 158 -5.71 -9.05 -4.57
CA ARG A 158 -6.85 -9.69 -3.89
C ARG A 158 -6.39 -10.46 -2.67
N TRP A 159 -5.37 -11.31 -2.82
CA TRP A 159 -4.83 -12.17 -1.77
C TRP A 159 -4.22 -11.39 -0.61
N ALA A 160 -3.50 -10.30 -0.91
CA ALA A 160 -2.92 -9.45 0.11
C ALA A 160 -3.98 -8.62 0.83
N THR A 161 -4.90 -8.00 0.08
CA THR A 161 -5.83 -6.97 0.56
C THR A 161 -5.17 -6.03 1.58
N PRO A 162 -4.16 -5.25 1.16
CA PRO A 162 -3.31 -4.50 2.08
C PRO A 162 -4.10 -3.45 2.88
N VAL A 163 -5.19 -2.92 2.31
CA VAL A 163 -6.17 -2.11 3.05
C VAL A 163 -7.35 -2.99 3.41
N MET A 164 -7.52 -3.27 4.70
CA MET A 164 -8.59 -4.14 5.20
C MET A 164 -9.92 -3.40 5.34
N THR A 165 -9.88 -2.14 5.76
CA THR A 165 -11.11 -1.38 6.05
C THR A 165 -11.05 0.07 5.56
N PHE A 166 -12.21 0.59 5.16
CA PHE A 166 -12.48 2.02 5.11
C PHE A 166 -13.91 2.29 5.56
N ARG A 167 -14.17 3.54 5.94
CA ARG A 167 -15.47 3.97 6.45
C ARG A 167 -16.11 5.03 5.56
N ARG A 168 -17.44 5.07 5.54
CA ARG A 168 -18.28 6.18 5.08
C ARG A 168 -19.23 6.64 6.20
N THR A 169 -19.88 7.77 5.98
CA THR A 169 -20.96 8.28 6.82
C THR A 169 -22.20 8.41 5.93
N ALA A 170 -23.33 7.85 6.34
CA ALA A 170 -24.57 7.96 5.56
C ALA A 170 -25.06 9.41 5.53
N ALA A 171 -25.26 9.98 4.35
CA ALA A 171 -25.77 11.35 4.18
C ALA A 171 -27.31 11.43 4.26
N ALA A 172 -27.99 10.29 4.13
CA ALA A 172 -29.42 10.11 4.26
C ALA A 172 -29.70 8.66 4.70
N ASP A 173 -30.94 8.38 5.13
CA ASP A 173 -31.39 7.02 5.40
C ASP A 173 -31.25 6.14 4.12
N PHE A 174 -30.70 4.93 4.25
CA PHE A 174 -30.41 4.05 3.12
C PHE A 174 -30.62 2.57 3.48
N GLU A 175 -31.32 1.82 2.65
CA GLU A 175 -31.53 0.38 2.86
C GLU A 175 -30.40 -0.43 2.18
N LEU A 176 -29.71 -1.27 2.95
CA LEU A 176 -28.65 -2.15 2.47
C LEU A 176 -28.71 -3.49 3.20
N GLY A 177 -28.69 -4.61 2.46
CA GLY A 177 -28.75 -5.95 3.06
C GLY A 177 -30.02 -6.20 3.89
N GLY A 178 -31.15 -5.56 3.52
CA GLY A 178 -32.40 -5.62 4.27
C GLY A 178 -32.39 -4.86 5.60
N GLN A 179 -31.39 -4.00 5.85
CA GLN A 179 -31.29 -3.15 7.03
C GLN A 179 -31.36 -1.67 6.64
N LEU A 180 -32.11 -0.89 7.40
CA LEU A 180 -32.18 0.57 7.23
C LEU A 180 -31.05 1.25 8.02
N ILE A 181 -30.03 1.72 7.31
CA ILE A 181 -28.96 2.56 7.84
C ILE A 181 -29.49 3.98 7.96
N ARG A 182 -29.31 4.62 9.11
CA ARG A 182 -29.79 5.99 9.38
C ARG A 182 -28.78 7.04 8.95
N VAL A 183 -29.28 8.23 8.61
CA VAL A 183 -28.44 9.42 8.40
C VAL A 183 -27.47 9.64 9.57
N GLY A 184 -26.21 9.91 9.24
CA GLY A 184 -25.13 10.11 10.21
C GLY A 184 -24.45 8.83 10.70
N GLU A 185 -25.01 7.64 10.42
CA GLU A 185 -24.40 6.39 10.85
C GLU A 185 -23.10 6.08 10.09
N LYS A 186 -22.20 5.40 10.80
CA LYS A 186 -20.92 4.91 10.28
C LYS A 186 -21.14 3.60 9.53
N VAL A 187 -20.71 3.55 8.28
CA VAL A 187 -20.74 2.32 7.46
C VAL A 187 -19.31 1.92 7.13
N VAL A 188 -18.89 0.73 7.55
CA VAL A 188 -17.54 0.23 7.34
C VAL A 188 -17.56 -0.83 6.24
N MET A 189 -16.67 -0.68 5.26
CA MET A 189 -16.40 -1.70 4.26
C MET A 189 -15.23 -2.54 4.76
N PHE A 190 -15.42 -3.87 4.79
CA PHE A 190 -14.39 -4.84 5.10
C PHE A 190 -13.91 -5.48 3.79
N TYR A 191 -12.89 -4.89 3.16
CA TYR A 191 -12.40 -5.34 1.85
C TYR A 191 -11.89 -6.77 1.87
N ALA A 192 -11.25 -7.17 2.98
CA ALA A 192 -10.79 -8.54 3.18
C ALA A 192 -11.97 -9.53 3.27
N SER A 193 -13.16 -9.11 3.73
CA SER A 193 -14.35 -9.98 3.62
C SER A 193 -14.82 -10.06 2.18
N GLY A 194 -14.95 -8.92 1.49
CA GLY A 194 -15.44 -8.88 0.12
C GLY A 194 -14.55 -9.63 -0.89
N ASN A 195 -13.23 -9.65 -0.68
CA ASN A 195 -12.28 -10.38 -1.53
C ASN A 195 -12.28 -11.89 -1.28
N TRP A 196 -13.00 -12.35 -0.25
CA TRP A 196 -13.20 -13.76 0.08
C TRP A 196 -14.65 -14.19 -0.09
N ASP A 197 -15.51 -13.34 -0.62
CA ASP A 197 -16.95 -13.58 -0.78
C ASP A 197 -17.22 -14.63 -1.87
N GLU A 198 -17.72 -15.78 -1.43
CA GLU A 198 -18.15 -16.94 -2.21
C GLU A 198 -19.29 -16.64 -3.20
N ASP A 199 -20.07 -15.58 -3.01
CA ASP A 199 -21.06 -15.14 -4.00
C ASP A 199 -20.38 -14.41 -5.18
N ALA A 200 -19.18 -13.87 -5.00
CA ALA A 200 -18.41 -13.15 -6.02
C ALA A 200 -17.25 -13.97 -6.60
N PHE A 201 -16.71 -14.92 -5.85
CA PHE A 201 -15.50 -15.67 -6.20
C PHE A 201 -15.72 -17.18 -6.08
N CYS A 202 -15.28 -17.92 -7.11
CA CYS A 202 -15.13 -19.37 -7.02
C CYS A 202 -13.84 -19.70 -6.26
N HIS A 203 -13.92 -20.49 -5.18
CA HIS A 203 -12.77 -20.86 -4.34
C HIS A 203 -11.87 -19.68 -3.93
N PRO A 204 -12.41 -18.67 -3.22
CA PRO A 204 -11.63 -17.49 -2.82
C PRO A 204 -10.44 -17.81 -1.91
N GLU A 205 -10.49 -18.94 -1.20
CA GLU A 205 -9.47 -19.44 -0.29
C GLU A 205 -8.24 -20.02 -1.00
N ARG A 206 -8.30 -20.21 -2.32
CA ARG A 206 -7.19 -20.71 -3.13
C ARG A 206 -6.57 -19.58 -3.94
N LEU A 207 -5.24 -19.53 -3.95
CA LEU A 207 -4.51 -18.66 -4.86
C LEU A 207 -4.67 -19.22 -6.29
N ASP A 208 -5.20 -18.40 -7.19
CA ASP A 208 -5.30 -18.69 -8.62
C ASP A 208 -4.81 -17.48 -9.40
N LEU A 209 -3.55 -17.48 -9.81
CA LEU A 209 -2.95 -16.37 -10.54
C LEU A 209 -3.52 -16.22 -11.96
N SER A 210 -4.31 -17.20 -12.43
CA SER A 210 -5.01 -17.16 -13.71
C SER A 210 -6.43 -16.61 -13.60
N ARG A 211 -6.92 -16.32 -12.39
CA ARG A 211 -8.30 -15.91 -12.11
C ARG A 211 -8.75 -14.78 -13.03
N SER A 212 -9.78 -15.06 -13.82
CA SER A 212 -10.39 -14.09 -14.73
C SER A 212 -11.87 -14.44 -15.00
N PRO A 213 -12.82 -13.49 -14.80
CA PRO A 213 -12.61 -12.16 -14.24
C PRO A 213 -12.17 -12.21 -12.77
N ASN A 214 -11.54 -11.12 -12.28
CA ASN A 214 -11.12 -10.97 -10.89
C ASN A 214 -11.66 -9.65 -10.31
N PRO A 215 -12.95 -9.59 -9.90
CA PRO A 215 -13.61 -8.37 -9.45
C PRO A 215 -13.24 -7.98 -8.00
N HIS A 216 -11.97 -8.11 -7.64
CA HIS A 216 -11.49 -7.80 -6.29
C HIS A 216 -11.63 -6.31 -5.95
N VAL A 217 -11.86 -6.03 -4.66
CA VAL A 217 -12.02 -4.70 -4.08
C VAL A 217 -10.77 -4.22 -3.35
N GLY A 218 -9.60 -4.77 -3.70
CA GLY A 218 -8.31 -4.40 -3.09
C GLY A 218 -7.88 -2.94 -3.34
N PHE A 219 -8.39 -2.31 -4.41
CA PHE A 219 -8.24 -0.88 -4.70
C PHE A 219 -9.48 -0.06 -4.31
N GLY A 220 -10.34 -0.63 -3.46
CA GLY A 220 -11.69 -0.12 -3.16
C GLY A 220 -12.74 -0.63 -4.15
N GLY A 221 -14.02 -0.45 -3.80
CA GLY A 221 -15.17 -0.89 -4.62
C GLY A 221 -15.45 -0.05 -5.87
N GLY A 222 -14.49 0.76 -6.34
CA GLY A 222 -14.66 1.71 -7.45
C GLY A 222 -15.18 3.10 -7.06
N GLY A 223 -15.55 3.89 -8.07
CA GLY A 223 -16.16 5.22 -7.90
C GLY A 223 -15.17 6.36 -7.63
N VAL A 224 -15.67 7.42 -6.99
CA VAL A 224 -14.98 8.73 -6.82
C VAL A 224 -13.62 8.61 -6.12
N HIS A 225 -13.50 7.69 -5.15
CA HIS A 225 -12.27 7.46 -4.39
C HIS A 225 -11.56 6.16 -4.81
N PHE A 226 -11.73 5.72 -6.06
CA PHE A 226 -10.92 4.62 -6.59
C PHE A 226 -9.42 4.97 -6.46
N CYS A 227 -8.60 3.97 -6.15
CA CYS A 227 -7.18 4.16 -5.85
C CYS A 227 -6.46 4.92 -6.98
N LEU A 228 -6.00 6.14 -6.67
CA LEU A 228 -5.20 6.98 -7.58
C LEU A 228 -3.91 6.26 -8.03
N GLY A 229 -3.30 5.50 -7.13
CA GLY A 229 -2.05 4.76 -7.36
C GLY A 229 -2.22 3.39 -8.01
N ALA A 230 -3.42 2.97 -8.43
CA ALA A 230 -3.65 1.59 -8.86
C ALA A 230 -2.75 1.17 -10.04
N HIS A 231 -2.57 2.04 -11.04
CA HIS A 231 -1.67 1.75 -12.17
C HIS A 231 -0.20 1.73 -11.75
N LEU A 232 0.19 2.60 -10.82
CA LEU A 232 1.54 2.67 -10.28
C LEU A 232 1.87 1.40 -9.46
N ALA A 233 0.98 1.00 -8.57
CA ALA A 233 1.12 -0.23 -7.78
C ALA A 233 1.26 -1.46 -8.68
N ARG A 234 0.40 -1.59 -9.71
CA ARG A 234 0.51 -2.67 -10.69
C ARG A 234 1.86 -2.66 -11.41
N ALA A 235 2.36 -1.49 -11.82
CA ALA A 235 3.66 -1.38 -12.47
C ALA A 235 4.81 -1.83 -11.55
N GLN A 236 4.79 -1.39 -10.28
CA GLN A 236 5.77 -1.79 -9.28
C GLN A 236 5.74 -3.30 -9.00
N LEU A 237 4.55 -3.88 -8.84
CA LEU A 237 4.37 -5.32 -8.60
C LEU A 237 4.87 -6.16 -9.79
N ARG A 238 4.55 -5.74 -11.02
CA ARG A 238 5.08 -6.39 -12.24
C ARG A 238 6.60 -6.36 -12.27
N ALA A 239 7.21 -5.20 -12.01
CA ALA A 239 8.66 -5.03 -12.06
C ALA A 239 9.37 -5.86 -10.97
N ILE A 240 8.92 -5.74 -9.71
CA ILE A 240 9.61 -6.40 -8.60
C ILE A 240 9.51 -7.92 -8.67
N PHE A 241 8.34 -8.48 -9.01
CA PHE A 241 8.22 -9.93 -9.19
C PHE A 241 8.94 -10.41 -10.44
N GLY A 242 9.00 -9.60 -11.50
CA GLY A 242 9.82 -9.91 -12.67
C GLY A 242 11.29 -10.05 -12.31
N GLU A 243 11.86 -9.06 -11.62
CA GLU A 243 13.26 -9.09 -11.20
C GLU A 243 13.56 -10.18 -10.16
N LEU A 244 12.70 -10.32 -9.14
CA LEU A 244 12.87 -11.36 -8.11
C LEU A 244 12.90 -12.76 -8.72
N LEU A 245 11.98 -13.06 -9.62
CA LEU A 245 11.84 -14.38 -10.22
C LEU A 245 12.90 -14.67 -11.30
N VAL A 246 13.48 -13.62 -11.92
CA VAL A 246 14.60 -13.76 -12.86
C VAL A 246 15.93 -13.92 -12.14
N GLN A 247 16.20 -13.09 -11.12
CA GLN A 247 17.50 -13.09 -10.45
C GLN A 247 17.60 -14.16 -9.36
N LEU A 248 16.50 -14.43 -8.65
CA LEU A 248 16.42 -15.34 -7.52
C LEU A 248 15.24 -16.32 -7.70
N PRO A 249 15.27 -17.19 -8.74
CA PRO A 249 14.13 -18.06 -9.08
C PRO A 249 13.74 -19.00 -7.93
N ASP A 250 14.68 -19.36 -7.06
CA ASP A 250 14.48 -20.26 -5.93
C ASP A 250 14.12 -19.51 -4.62
N ILE A 251 13.88 -18.20 -4.69
CA ILE A 251 13.51 -17.42 -3.50
C ILE A 251 12.24 -17.96 -2.84
N GLN A 252 12.31 -18.12 -1.52
CA GLN A 252 11.22 -18.53 -0.64
C GLN A 252 11.14 -17.62 0.58
N ALA A 253 9.92 -17.30 1.00
CA ALA A 253 9.63 -16.64 2.26
C ALA A 253 9.65 -17.65 3.42
N GLY A 254 10.17 -17.22 4.57
CA GLY A 254 9.97 -17.89 5.85
C GLY A 254 8.71 -17.39 6.57
N ASP A 255 8.71 -17.49 7.89
CA ASP A 255 7.55 -17.13 8.71
C ASP A 255 7.37 -15.61 8.83
N PRO A 256 6.24 -15.04 8.40
CA PRO A 256 5.96 -13.62 8.53
C PRO A 256 5.59 -13.25 9.97
N VAL A 257 6.03 -12.07 10.40
CA VAL A 257 5.57 -11.43 11.62
C VAL A 257 4.48 -10.42 11.27
N TYR A 258 3.21 -10.80 11.43
CA TYR A 258 2.10 -9.89 11.16
C TYR A 258 2.01 -8.73 12.17
N VAL A 259 1.58 -7.57 11.67
CA VAL A 259 1.29 -6.37 12.46
C VAL A 259 -0.17 -6.43 12.92
N PRO A 260 -0.46 -6.35 14.23
CA PRO A 260 -1.83 -6.27 14.71
C PRO A 260 -2.45 -4.91 14.36
N GLY A 261 -3.69 -4.91 13.91
CA GLY A 261 -4.40 -3.70 13.52
C GLY A 261 -5.75 -4.00 12.91
N ASN A 262 -6.50 -2.93 12.60
CA ASN A 262 -7.83 -3.00 11.98
C ASN A 262 -7.91 -2.24 10.64
N PHE A 263 -6.77 -1.75 10.14
CA PHE A 263 -6.69 -0.94 8.93
C PHE A 263 -5.80 -1.57 7.85
N VAL A 264 -4.51 -1.79 8.13
CA VAL A 264 -3.56 -2.35 7.16
C VAL A 264 -3.26 -3.82 7.46
N HIS A 265 -3.35 -4.70 6.46
CA HIS A 265 -2.91 -6.08 6.57
C HIS A 265 -1.39 -6.13 6.35
N ALA A 266 -0.61 -5.93 7.42
CA ALA A 266 0.84 -5.72 7.31
C ALA A 266 1.69 -6.87 7.85
N ILE A 267 2.86 -7.03 7.23
CA ILE A 267 3.96 -7.88 7.66
C ILE A 267 5.10 -6.96 8.11
N ARG A 268 5.48 -7.07 9.40
CA ARG A 268 6.57 -6.31 10.01
C ARG A 268 7.92 -6.73 9.44
N SER A 269 8.17 -8.03 9.44
CA SER A 269 9.38 -8.69 8.96
C SER A 269 9.06 -10.09 8.48
N MET A 270 9.84 -10.60 7.55
CA MET A 270 9.72 -11.93 6.98
C MET A 270 11.08 -12.36 6.41
N PRO A 271 11.78 -13.34 7.01
CA PRO A 271 13.05 -13.80 6.47
C PRO A 271 12.83 -14.44 5.09
N CYS A 272 13.85 -14.41 4.22
CA CYS A 272 13.84 -15.16 2.96
C CYS A 272 15.14 -15.93 2.71
N THR A 273 15.05 -16.97 1.89
CA THR A 273 16.18 -17.78 1.41
C THR A 273 16.11 -17.90 -0.11
N PHE A 274 17.26 -17.97 -0.78
CA PHE A 274 17.39 -18.08 -2.24
C PHE A 274 18.76 -18.66 -2.60
#